data_AF-A0A379GEI7-F1
#
_entry.id   AF-A0A379GEI7-F1
#
_cell.length_a   1.000
_cell.length_b   1.000
_cell.length_c   1.000
_cell.angle_alpha   90.00
_cell.angle_beta   90.00
_cell.angle_gamma   90.00
#
_symmetry.space_group_name_H-M   'P 1'
#
loop_
_entity.id
_entity.type
_entity.pdbx_description
1 polymer ?
#
loop_
_entity_poly.entity_id
_entity_poly.type
_entity_poly.pdbx_seq_one_letter_code
_entity_poly.pdbx_strand_id
1 'polypeptide(L)'
;MELVTYKTLPEWHLTAIPLALLERHNTKEGTYAQMRILQGSMTFVLFKDDGEQVFLECDSENQPPLIQPQQWHKIDKASDDVLCQLSFLCTPEDKFFKENDLSLPHSEVRYMATLTTPCKVLDLGAGRGRNSFYLALQGYDVTALDINAAHIDAIEAVKAKTGLAIKSGLYDINEAALNEKYDIIISTVVLMFCQRSTYRRYY
;
A
#
# COMPACT_ATOMS: atom_id res chain seq x y z
N MET A 1 -18.19 -2.51 -7.11
CA MET A 1 -17.10 -2.64 -6.13
C MET A 1 -17.17 -1.43 -5.22
N GLU A 2 -17.16 -1.62 -3.90
CA GLU A 2 -17.15 -0.51 -2.95
C GLU A 2 -15.71 0.05 -2.83
N LEU A 3 -15.58 1.37 -2.84
CA LEU A 3 -14.30 2.07 -2.71
C LEU A 3 -14.35 3.02 -1.52
N VAL A 4 -13.23 3.13 -0.82
CA VAL A 4 -13.06 4.03 0.33
C VAL A 4 -11.86 4.94 0.13
N THR A 5 -11.99 6.17 0.59
CA THR A 5 -10.89 7.14 0.59
C THR A 5 -9.87 6.76 1.67
N TYR A 6 -8.60 6.72 1.30
CA TYR A 6 -7.48 6.51 2.22
C TYR A 6 -6.56 7.73 2.32
N LYS A 7 -6.65 8.66 1.36
CA LYS A 7 -5.87 9.91 1.37
C LYS A 7 -6.60 10.99 0.59
N THR A 8 -6.76 12.15 1.21
CA THR A 8 -7.24 13.36 0.55
C THR A 8 -6.15 14.42 0.64
N LEU A 9 -5.83 15.05 -0.48
CA LEU A 9 -4.86 16.14 -0.54
C LEU A 9 -5.56 17.48 -0.24
N PRO A 10 -4.80 18.52 0.14
CA PRO A 10 -5.35 19.87 0.27
C PRO A 10 -6.03 20.32 -1.02
N GLU A 11 -6.92 21.30 -0.88
CA GLU A 11 -7.49 21.99 -2.04
C GLU A 11 -6.41 22.83 -2.76
N TRP A 12 -6.54 22.93 -4.07
CA TRP A 12 -5.60 23.63 -4.94
C TRP A 12 -6.31 24.68 -5.79
N HIS A 13 -5.79 25.89 -5.74
CA HIS A 13 -5.96 26.88 -6.81
C HIS A 13 -4.97 26.60 -7.94
N LEU A 14 -5.14 27.28 -9.09
CA LEU A 14 -4.32 27.06 -10.29
C LEU A 14 -2.81 26.93 -10.00
N THR A 15 -2.23 27.86 -9.24
CA THR A 15 -0.78 27.89 -8.95
C THR A 15 -0.32 26.84 -7.94
N ALA A 16 -1.24 26.18 -7.24
CA ALA A 16 -0.97 25.16 -6.23
C ALA A 16 -1.11 23.74 -6.78
N ILE A 17 -1.62 23.56 -8.01
CA ILE A 17 -1.70 22.25 -8.66
C ILE A 17 -0.28 21.69 -8.82
N PRO A 18 0.02 20.50 -8.28
CA PRO A 18 1.35 19.91 -8.41
C PRO A 18 1.74 19.70 -9.89
N LEU A 19 2.94 20.15 -10.26
CA LEU A 19 3.46 20.02 -11.64
C LEU A 19 3.43 18.59 -12.16
N ALA A 20 3.64 17.60 -11.30
CA ALA A 20 3.57 16.18 -11.66
C ALA A 20 2.20 15.76 -12.22
N LEU A 21 1.11 16.47 -11.88
CA LEU A 21 -0.22 16.19 -12.39
C LEU A 21 -0.48 16.79 -13.78
N LEU A 22 0.35 17.75 -14.21
CA LEU A 22 0.30 18.36 -15.54
C LEU A 22 1.01 17.49 -16.59
N GLU A 23 1.90 16.61 -16.14
CA GLU A 23 2.60 15.64 -16.97
C GLU A 23 1.84 14.31 -17.03
N ARG A 24 2.14 13.50 -18.06
CA ARG A 24 1.54 12.15 -18.19
C ARG A 24 1.98 11.26 -17.03
N HIS A 25 1.03 10.85 -16.20
CA HIS A 25 1.26 9.99 -15.03
C HIS A 25 0.12 8.98 -14.84
N ASN A 26 0.28 8.07 -13.88
CA ASN A 26 -0.76 7.14 -13.47
C ASN A 26 -0.68 6.87 -11.96
N THR A 27 -1.70 6.21 -11.44
CA THR A 27 -1.72 5.70 -10.06
C THR A 27 -1.19 4.26 -10.01
N LYS A 28 -0.65 3.87 -8.86
CA LYS A 28 -0.21 2.50 -8.58
C LYS A 28 -1.40 1.52 -8.64
N GLU A 29 -1.12 0.24 -8.82
CA GLU A 29 -2.10 -0.84 -8.67
C GLU A 29 -2.93 -0.72 -7.37
N GLY A 30 -4.23 -1.03 -7.48
CA GLY A 30 -5.20 -0.91 -6.39
C GLY A 30 -5.44 0.53 -5.89
N THR A 31 -5.03 1.55 -6.65
CA THR A 31 -5.22 2.97 -6.30
C THR A 31 -6.06 3.66 -7.35
N TYR A 32 -7.23 4.13 -6.96
CA TYR A 32 -8.10 4.97 -7.77
C TYR A 32 -7.83 6.44 -7.45
N ALA A 33 -7.97 7.31 -8.43
CA ALA A 33 -7.84 8.76 -8.25
C ALA A 33 -9.17 9.43 -8.54
N GLN A 34 -9.65 10.27 -7.62
CA GLN A 34 -10.84 11.07 -7.80
C GLN A 34 -10.46 12.55 -7.69
N MET A 35 -10.46 13.22 -8.83
CA MET A 35 -10.38 14.67 -8.89
C MET A 35 -11.78 15.25 -8.68
N ARG A 36 -11.89 16.26 -7.84
CA ARG A 36 -13.12 17.03 -7.64
C ARG A 36 -12.86 18.50 -7.93
N ILE A 37 -13.61 19.08 -8.85
CA ILE A 37 -13.62 20.50 -9.17
C ILE A 37 -14.69 21.15 -8.29
N LEU A 38 -14.28 22.06 -7.41
CA LEU A 38 -15.15 22.80 -6.49
C LEU A 38 -15.58 24.14 -7.09
N GLN A 39 -14.73 24.74 -7.93
CA GLN A 39 -14.98 25.97 -8.67
C GLN A 39 -14.16 25.97 -9.97
N GLY A 40 -14.63 26.69 -10.98
CA GLY A 40 -13.94 26.87 -12.26
C GLY A 40 -14.06 25.65 -13.16
N SER A 41 -13.11 25.51 -14.10
CA SER A 41 -13.08 24.39 -15.05
C SER A 41 -11.68 23.86 -15.27
N MET A 42 -11.61 22.65 -15.82
CA MET A 42 -10.37 21.93 -16.10
C MET A 42 -10.54 21.02 -17.32
N THR A 43 -9.53 20.99 -18.18
CA THR A 43 -9.42 20.00 -19.25
C THR A 43 -8.56 18.82 -18.76
N PHE A 44 -9.17 17.65 -18.67
CA PHE A 44 -8.52 16.40 -18.30
C PHE A 44 -8.19 15.59 -19.55
N VAL A 45 -7.04 14.91 -19.56
CA VAL A 45 -6.66 14.01 -20.67
C VAL A 45 -6.51 12.60 -20.15
N LEU A 46 -7.22 11.68 -20.80
CA LEU A 46 -7.06 10.24 -20.60
C LEU A 46 -6.32 9.64 -21.79
N PHE A 47 -5.33 8.79 -21.51
CA PHE A 47 -4.62 8.05 -22.56
C PHE A 47 -5.18 6.62 -22.61
N LYS A 48 -5.67 6.22 -23.78
CA LYS A 48 -6.07 4.84 -24.05
C LYS A 48 -4.84 3.96 -24.30
N ASP A 49 -5.05 2.65 -24.27
CA ASP A 49 -3.98 1.64 -24.47
C ASP A 49 -3.34 1.71 -25.86
N ASP A 50 -4.10 2.16 -26.87
CA ASP A 50 -3.62 2.38 -28.24
C ASP A 50 -2.87 3.71 -28.44
N GLY A 51 -2.74 4.52 -27.38
CA GLY A 51 -2.09 5.83 -27.40
C GLY A 51 -3.01 6.99 -27.79
N GLU A 52 -4.28 6.74 -28.07
CA GLU A 52 -5.27 7.80 -28.31
C GLU A 52 -5.46 8.67 -27.05
N GLN A 53 -5.59 9.98 -27.23
CA GLN A 53 -5.87 10.94 -26.16
C GLN A 53 -7.33 11.37 -26.20
N VAL A 54 -8.02 11.18 -25.09
CA VAL A 54 -9.39 11.68 -24.89
C VAL A 54 -9.33 12.91 -24.01
N PHE A 55 -9.79 14.04 -24.55
CA PHE A 55 -9.90 15.30 -23.84
C PHE A 55 -11.30 15.42 -23.25
N LEU A 56 -11.37 15.74 -21.96
CA LEU A 56 -12.59 15.90 -21.20
C LEU A 56 -12.60 17.30 -20.61
N GLU A 57 -13.58 18.11 -21.02
CA GLU A 57 -13.85 19.39 -20.36
C GLU A 57 -14.72 19.12 -19.13
N CYS A 58 -14.22 19.54 -17.97
CA CYS A 58 -14.84 19.26 -16.69
C CYS A 58 -15.03 20.55 -15.88
N ASP A 59 -16.07 20.57 -15.05
CA ASP A 59 -16.41 21.67 -14.16
C ASP A 59 -17.08 21.14 -12.87
N SER A 60 -17.69 22.03 -12.07
CA SER A 60 -18.36 21.66 -10.82
C SER A 60 -19.57 20.73 -11.01
N GLU A 61 -20.24 20.80 -12.16
CA GLU A 61 -21.43 19.99 -12.49
C GLU A 61 -21.03 18.72 -13.27
N ASN A 62 -19.98 18.81 -14.08
CA ASN A 62 -19.45 17.76 -14.95
C ASN A 62 -18.06 17.35 -14.47
N GLN A 63 -18.04 16.59 -13.38
CA GLN A 63 -16.79 16.20 -12.72
C GLN A 63 -15.92 15.27 -13.58
N PRO A 64 -14.58 15.30 -13.43
CA PRO A 64 -13.71 14.30 -14.01
C PRO A 64 -14.11 12.88 -13.59
N PRO A 65 -13.94 11.87 -14.45
CA PRO A 65 -14.26 10.50 -14.11
C PRO A 65 -13.31 9.96 -13.03
N LEU A 66 -13.75 8.91 -12.34
CA LEU A 66 -12.88 8.15 -11.45
C LEU A 66 -11.78 7.46 -12.26
N ILE A 67 -10.54 7.83 -11.99
CA ILE A 67 -9.37 7.27 -12.65
C ILE A 67 -9.08 5.88 -12.11
N GLN A 68 -8.96 4.92 -13.02
CA GLN A 68 -8.67 3.52 -12.71
C GLN A 68 -7.19 3.33 -12.33
N PRO A 69 -6.85 2.30 -11.53
CA PRO A 69 -5.46 1.94 -11.28
C PRO A 69 -4.68 1.77 -12.58
N GLN A 70 -3.45 2.28 -12.62
CA GLN A 70 -2.55 2.22 -13.78
C GLN A 70 -3.02 2.98 -15.04
N GLN A 71 -4.20 3.62 -15.01
CA GLN A 71 -4.69 4.42 -16.14
C GLN A 71 -3.89 5.71 -16.29
N TRP A 72 -3.33 5.90 -17.48
CA TRP A 72 -2.54 7.08 -17.80
C TRP A 72 -3.44 8.30 -18.01
N HIS A 73 -3.11 9.41 -17.36
CA HIS A 73 -3.85 10.66 -17.42
C HIS A 73 -2.97 11.87 -17.12
N LYS A 74 -3.50 13.07 -17.39
CA LYS A 74 -2.94 14.36 -16.97
C LYS A 74 -4.01 15.45 -16.92
N ILE A 75 -3.67 16.56 -16.28
CA ILE A 75 -4.41 17.83 -16.39
C ILE A 75 -3.74 18.63 -17.53
N ASP A 76 -4.50 19.02 -18.55
CA ASP A 76 -3.97 19.82 -19.66
C ASP A 76 -4.08 21.31 -19.40
N LYS A 77 -5.24 21.76 -18.92
CA LYS A 77 -5.55 23.16 -18.65
C LYS A 77 -6.49 23.28 -17.46
N ALA A 78 -6.46 24.42 -16.79
CA ALA A 78 -7.44 24.80 -15.79
C ALA A 78 -7.70 26.32 -15.87
N SER A 79 -8.90 26.75 -15.47
CA SER A 79 -9.25 28.17 -15.42
C SER A 79 -8.50 28.91 -14.30
N ASP A 80 -8.40 30.23 -14.42
CA ASP A 80 -7.72 31.08 -13.42
C ASP A 80 -8.37 31.01 -12.03
N ASP A 81 -9.69 30.76 -11.99
CA ASP A 81 -10.49 30.66 -10.77
C ASP A 81 -10.70 29.22 -10.28
N VAL A 82 -9.97 28.25 -10.85
CA VAL A 82 -10.12 26.85 -10.47
C VAL A 82 -9.86 26.64 -8.98
N LEU A 83 -10.72 25.84 -8.36
CA LEU A 83 -10.49 25.25 -7.05
C LEU A 83 -10.78 23.77 -7.16
N CYS A 84 -9.81 22.91 -6.87
CA CYS A 84 -9.98 21.46 -6.99
C CYS A 84 -9.31 20.69 -5.85
N GLN A 85 -9.66 19.42 -5.71
CA GLN A 85 -9.11 18.53 -4.69
C GLN A 85 -8.95 17.11 -5.25
N LEU A 86 -7.80 16.50 -4.97
CA LEU A 86 -7.54 15.10 -5.33
C LEU A 86 -7.67 14.20 -4.10
N SER A 87 -8.48 13.15 -4.24
CA SER A 87 -8.56 12.04 -3.29
C SER A 87 -8.09 10.74 -3.94
N PHE A 88 -7.41 9.91 -3.16
CA PHE A 88 -7.04 8.55 -3.52
C PHE A 88 -7.92 7.56 -2.78
N LEU A 89 -8.48 6.62 -3.55
CA LEU A 89 -9.37 5.58 -3.07
C LEU A 89 -8.76 4.20 -3.32
N CYS A 90 -9.19 3.24 -2.51
CA CYS A 90 -8.85 1.83 -2.65
C CYS A 90 -10.03 0.97 -2.18
N THR A 91 -9.89 -0.36 -2.30
CA THR A 91 -10.85 -1.26 -1.66
C THR A 91 -10.75 -1.14 -0.13
N PRO A 92 -11.81 -1.44 0.64
CA PRO A 92 -11.75 -1.45 2.09
C PRO A 92 -10.64 -2.34 2.66
N GLU A 93 -10.40 -3.49 2.04
CA GLU A 93 -9.37 -4.46 2.44
C GLU A 93 -7.94 -3.88 2.32
N ASP A 94 -7.70 -3.02 1.33
CA ASP A 94 -6.38 -2.44 1.07
C ASP A 94 -6.10 -1.19 1.92
N LYS A 95 -7.14 -0.59 2.53
CA LYS A 95 -7.07 0.72 3.18
C LYS A 95 -5.96 0.81 4.22
N PHE A 96 -5.88 -0.18 5.10
CA PHE A 96 -4.83 -0.24 6.13
C PHE A 96 -3.43 -0.15 5.53
N PHE A 97 -3.18 -0.88 4.45
CA PHE A 97 -1.85 -0.91 3.82
C PHE A 97 -1.53 0.41 3.13
N LYS A 98 -2.51 1.00 2.43
CA LYS A 98 -2.35 2.29 1.74
C LYS A 98 -2.11 3.44 2.73
N GLU A 99 -2.83 3.49 3.85
CA GLU A 99 -2.67 4.54 4.88
C GLU A 99 -1.34 4.48 5.62
N ASN A 100 -0.68 3.32 5.60
CA ASN A 100 0.57 3.06 6.31
C ASN A 100 1.76 2.86 5.36
N ASP A 101 1.59 3.17 4.06
CA ASP A 101 2.63 3.02 3.02
C ASP A 101 3.24 1.59 2.98
N LEU A 102 2.39 0.59 3.17
CA LEU A 102 2.75 -0.81 3.07
C LEU A 102 2.34 -1.35 1.69
N SER A 103 3.14 -2.26 1.15
CA SER A 103 2.69 -3.09 0.04
C SER A 103 1.66 -4.11 0.54
N LEU A 104 0.82 -4.59 -0.38
CA LEU A 104 -0.15 -5.63 -0.05
C LEU A 104 0.54 -6.92 0.39
N PRO A 105 -0.10 -7.69 1.30
CA PRO A 105 0.42 -8.99 1.73
C PRO A 105 0.53 -9.95 0.55
N HIS A 106 1.46 -10.90 0.64
CA HIS A 106 1.61 -11.92 -0.40
C HIS A 106 0.32 -12.73 -0.60
N SER A 107 0.03 -13.10 -1.85
CA SER A 107 -1.10 -13.96 -2.22
C SER A 107 -1.13 -15.26 -1.42
N GLU A 108 0.04 -15.85 -1.18
CA GLU A 108 0.19 -17.12 -0.47
C GLU A 108 -0.18 -16.97 1.02
N VAL A 109 0.11 -15.82 1.62
CA VAL A 109 -0.24 -15.54 3.03
C VAL A 109 -1.76 -15.30 3.14
N ARG A 110 -2.34 -14.58 2.18
CA ARG A 110 -3.81 -14.40 2.10
C ARG A 110 -4.51 -15.73 1.93
N TYR A 111 -4.00 -16.60 1.05
CA TYR A 111 -4.55 -17.93 0.82
C TYR A 111 -4.38 -18.84 2.06
N MET A 112 -3.23 -18.79 2.74
CA MET A 112 -3.01 -19.52 3.99
C MET A 112 -4.05 -19.14 5.07
N ALA A 113 -4.40 -17.87 5.17
CA ALA A 113 -5.41 -17.39 6.12
C ALA A 113 -6.83 -17.91 5.84
N THR A 114 -7.13 -18.39 4.62
CA THR A 114 -8.42 -19.05 4.32
C THR A 114 -8.45 -20.52 4.71
N LEU A 115 -7.27 -21.12 4.92
CA LEU A 115 -7.11 -22.54 5.25
C LEU A 115 -6.84 -22.79 6.73
N THR A 116 -6.61 -21.73 7.51
CA THR A 116 -6.23 -21.80 8.91
C THR A 116 -7.17 -20.96 9.76
N THR A 117 -7.12 -21.16 11.06
CA THR A 117 -7.75 -20.27 12.04
C THR A 117 -6.67 -19.47 12.76
N PRO A 118 -6.99 -18.30 13.34
CA PRO A 118 -6.02 -17.50 14.06
C PRO A 118 -5.25 -18.31 15.12
N CYS A 119 -3.93 -18.29 15.00
CA CYS A 119 -2.99 -19.06 15.81
C CYS A 119 -1.69 -18.26 16.04
N LYS A 120 -0.68 -18.89 16.65
CA LYS A 120 0.60 -18.23 16.91
C LYS A 120 1.52 -18.31 15.69
N VAL A 121 1.88 -17.15 15.14
CA VAL A 121 2.63 -17.04 13.88
C VAL A 121 3.96 -16.32 14.09
N LEU A 122 5.01 -16.85 13.47
CA LEU A 122 6.26 -16.15 13.26
C LEU A 122 6.37 -15.68 11.81
N ASP A 123 6.48 -14.37 11.60
CA ASP A 123 6.91 -13.75 10.35
C ASP A 123 8.42 -13.51 10.42
N LEU A 124 9.18 -14.45 9.85
CA LEU A 124 10.63 -14.48 9.90
C LEU A 124 11.19 -13.78 8.65
N GLY A 125 11.82 -12.62 8.86
CA GLY A 125 12.15 -11.70 7.79
C GLY A 125 10.96 -10.84 7.39
N ALA A 126 10.32 -10.22 8.38
CA ALA A 126 9.05 -9.53 8.23
C ALA A 126 9.10 -8.27 7.33
N GLY A 127 10.31 -7.73 7.06
CA GLY A 127 10.47 -6.44 6.41
C GLY A 127 9.70 -5.36 7.15
N ARG A 128 8.98 -4.49 6.42
CA ARG A 128 8.10 -3.47 7.01
C ARG A 128 6.78 -4.05 7.60
N GLY A 129 6.61 -5.37 7.64
CA GLY A 129 5.52 -6.04 8.35
C GLY A 129 4.22 -6.24 7.58
N ARG A 130 4.22 -6.18 6.23
CA ARG A 130 2.96 -6.32 5.45
C ARG A 130 2.17 -7.60 5.76
N ASN A 131 2.87 -8.74 5.89
CA ASN A 131 2.23 -10.01 6.20
C ASN A 131 1.85 -10.05 7.68
N SER A 132 2.74 -9.57 8.55
CA SER A 132 2.51 -9.44 9.98
C SER A 132 1.24 -8.65 10.32
N PHE A 133 1.08 -7.46 9.74
CA PHE A 133 -0.12 -6.64 9.95
C PHE A 133 -1.38 -7.28 9.37
N TYR A 134 -1.28 -7.89 8.19
CA TYR A 134 -2.41 -8.62 7.60
C TYR A 134 -2.91 -9.71 8.55
N LEU A 135 -2.03 -10.56 9.07
CA LEU A 135 -2.39 -11.64 9.97
C LEU A 135 -2.88 -11.12 11.34
N ALA A 136 -2.25 -10.08 11.88
CA ALA A 136 -2.71 -9.46 13.12
C ALA A 136 -4.13 -8.89 13.00
N LEU A 137 -4.47 -8.25 11.87
CA LEU A 137 -5.83 -7.77 11.58
C LEU A 137 -6.86 -8.91 11.50
N GLN A 138 -6.43 -10.12 11.15
CA GLN A 138 -7.27 -11.32 11.16
C GLN A 138 -7.30 -12.03 12.53
N GLY A 139 -6.60 -11.50 13.54
CA GLY A 139 -6.62 -12.00 14.92
C GLY A 139 -5.52 -13.00 15.28
N TYR A 140 -4.52 -13.22 14.42
CA TYR A 140 -3.38 -14.09 14.73
C TYR A 140 -2.46 -13.44 15.80
N ASP A 141 -1.82 -14.26 16.65
CA ASP A 141 -0.76 -13.80 17.58
C ASP A 141 0.57 -13.79 16.82
N VAL A 142 0.94 -12.61 16.32
CA VAL A 142 2.07 -12.45 15.40
C VAL A 142 3.33 -12.00 16.12
N THR A 143 4.42 -12.70 15.85
CA THR A 143 5.79 -12.24 16.09
C THR A 143 6.49 -11.92 14.77
N ALA A 144 6.99 -10.71 14.60
CA ALA A 144 7.60 -10.19 13.39
C ALA A 144 9.09 -9.90 13.64
N LEU A 145 9.96 -10.68 13.02
CA LEU A 145 11.40 -10.60 13.22
C LEU A 145 12.11 -10.19 11.93
N ASP A 146 13.07 -9.26 12.02
CA ASP A 146 13.88 -8.83 10.88
C ASP A 146 15.27 -8.42 11.36
N ILE A 147 16.30 -8.55 10.52
CA ILE A 147 17.66 -8.14 10.86
C ILE A 147 17.86 -6.62 10.72
N ASN A 148 17.01 -5.95 9.93
CA ASN A 148 17.13 -4.53 9.65
C ASN A 148 16.36 -3.69 10.68
N ALA A 149 17.09 -2.88 11.45
CA ALA A 149 16.50 -1.99 12.46
C ALA A 149 15.47 -1.02 11.86
N ALA A 150 15.72 -0.47 10.67
CA ALA A 150 14.78 0.44 10.02
C ALA A 150 13.44 -0.22 9.65
N HIS A 151 13.45 -1.53 9.38
CA HIS A 151 12.23 -2.30 9.16
C HIS A 151 11.43 -2.46 10.45
N ILE A 152 12.12 -2.79 11.56
CA ILE A 152 11.49 -2.90 12.88
C ILE A 152 10.94 -1.55 13.33
N ASP A 153 11.68 -0.46 13.16
CA ASP A 153 11.21 0.90 13.48
C ASP A 153 9.93 1.26 12.69
N ALA A 154 9.84 0.85 11.42
CA ALA A 154 8.63 1.04 10.61
C ALA A 154 7.44 0.23 11.16
N ILE A 155 7.66 -1.00 11.63
CA ILE A 155 6.63 -1.80 12.30
C ILE A 155 6.18 -1.14 13.59
N GLU A 156 7.10 -0.69 14.44
CA GLU A 156 6.79 -0.01 15.70
C GLU A 156 5.98 1.28 15.48
N ALA A 157 6.34 2.07 14.46
CA ALA A 157 5.59 3.28 14.10
C ALA A 157 4.14 2.98 13.71
N VAL A 158 3.92 1.93 12.91
CA VAL A 158 2.55 1.52 12.52
C VAL A 158 1.78 0.93 13.70
N LYS A 159 2.43 0.13 14.57
CA LYS A 159 1.83 -0.36 15.82
C LYS A 159 1.37 0.80 16.71
N ALA A 160 2.23 1.80 16.93
CA ALA A 160 1.90 2.98 17.74
C ALA A 160 0.73 3.77 17.16
N LYS A 161 0.67 3.90 15.82
CA LYS A 161 -0.42 4.59 15.13
C LYS A 161 -1.77 3.83 15.18
N THR A 162 -1.73 2.50 15.12
CA THR A 162 -2.93 1.66 14.89
C THR A 162 -3.43 0.91 16.12
N GLY A 163 -2.60 0.79 17.16
CA GLY A 163 -2.90 0.02 18.36
C GLY A 163 -2.84 -1.50 18.17
N LEU A 164 -2.37 -1.99 17.01
CA LEU A 164 -2.24 -3.43 16.76
C LEU A 164 -1.15 -4.05 17.63
N ALA A 165 -1.49 -5.18 18.27
CA ALA A 165 -0.57 -5.95 19.09
C ALA A 165 0.21 -6.95 18.21
N ILE A 166 1.43 -6.58 17.85
CA ILE A 166 2.42 -7.45 17.18
C ILE A 166 3.69 -7.44 18.03
N LYS A 167 4.25 -8.61 18.32
CA LYS A 167 5.60 -8.69 18.90
C LYS A 167 6.59 -8.45 17.78
N SER A 168 7.54 -7.54 17.95
CA SER A 168 8.54 -7.25 16.92
C SER A 168 9.92 -7.10 17.53
N GLY A 169 10.94 -7.47 16.77
CA GLY A 169 12.31 -7.44 17.28
C GLY A 169 13.36 -7.71 16.22
N LEU A 170 14.57 -7.26 16.53
CA LEU A 170 15.75 -7.57 15.75
C LEU A 170 16.12 -9.05 15.91
N TYR A 171 16.39 -9.71 14.80
CA TYR A 171 16.83 -11.10 14.80
C TYR A 171 17.63 -11.42 13.54
N ASP A 172 18.80 -12.02 13.72
CA ASP A 172 19.54 -12.64 12.63
C ASP A 172 19.10 -14.09 12.47
N ILE A 173 18.50 -14.40 11.32
CA ILE A 173 18.06 -15.76 10.97
C ILE A 173 19.18 -16.79 11.05
N ASN A 174 20.44 -16.37 10.85
CA ASN A 174 21.60 -17.25 10.90
C ASN A 174 21.94 -17.71 12.32
N GLU A 175 21.45 -17.04 13.37
CA GLU A 175 21.67 -17.49 14.75
C GLU A 175 20.93 -18.80 15.06
N ALA A 176 19.85 -19.09 14.33
CA ALA A 176 19.03 -20.30 14.49
C ALA A 176 18.63 -20.58 15.95
N ALA A 177 18.42 -19.53 16.75
CA ALA A 177 18.24 -19.58 18.21
C ALA A 177 16.78 -19.32 18.63
N LEU A 178 15.80 -19.71 17.80
CA LEU A 178 14.38 -19.60 18.15
C LEU A 178 14.03 -20.63 19.24
N ASN A 179 13.65 -20.13 20.42
CA ASN A 179 13.31 -20.96 21.58
C ASN A 179 11.80 -21.13 21.80
N GLU A 180 10.99 -20.34 21.10
CA GLU A 180 9.53 -20.42 21.18
C GLU A 180 8.95 -21.33 20.09
N LYS A 181 7.86 -22.02 20.43
CA LYS A 181 7.05 -22.75 19.45
C LYS A 181 6.06 -21.81 18.78
N TYR A 182 5.84 -22.06 17.50
CA TYR A 182 4.87 -21.37 16.64
C TYR A 182 4.08 -22.43 15.87
N ASP A 183 2.80 -22.15 15.61
CA ASP A 183 1.94 -23.03 14.82
C ASP A 183 2.24 -22.85 13.33
N ILE A 184 2.59 -21.63 12.93
CA ILE A 184 2.94 -21.26 11.55
C ILE A 184 4.21 -20.40 11.57
N ILE A 185 5.15 -20.71 10.68
CA ILE A 185 6.29 -19.85 10.37
C ILE A 185 6.19 -19.48 8.90
N ILE A 186 6.12 -18.18 8.62
CA ILE A 186 6.22 -17.64 7.26
C ILE A 186 7.58 -16.98 7.07
N SER A 187 8.13 -17.11 5.87
CA SER A 187 9.37 -16.46 5.46
C SER A 187 9.37 -16.30 3.94
N THR A 188 8.91 -15.15 3.46
CA THR A 188 8.61 -14.96 2.02
C THR A 188 9.70 -14.25 1.23
N VAL A 189 10.70 -13.63 1.89
CA VAL A 189 11.72 -12.80 1.17
C VAL A 189 13.11 -12.83 1.83
N VAL A 190 13.40 -13.70 2.80
CA VAL A 190 14.73 -13.67 3.49
C VAL A 190 15.60 -14.91 3.31
N LEU A 191 15.04 -16.02 2.83
CA LEU A 191 15.79 -17.28 2.72
C LEU A 191 16.98 -17.23 1.75
N MET A 192 17.00 -16.31 0.77
CA MET A 192 18.14 -16.16 -0.13
C MET A 192 19.28 -15.29 0.43
N PHE A 193 19.12 -14.70 1.62
CA PHE A 193 20.20 -14.01 2.36
C PHE A 193 20.85 -14.88 3.44
N CYS A 194 20.33 -16.09 3.62
CA CYS A 194 20.84 -17.06 4.57
C CYS A 194 22.25 -17.53 4.22
N GLN A 195 23.15 -17.58 5.21
CA GLN A 195 24.52 -18.02 5.03
C GLN A 195 24.56 -19.53 4.83
N ARG A 196 25.05 -19.99 3.66
CA ARG A 196 25.07 -21.41 3.31
C ARG A 196 25.81 -22.29 4.32
N SER A 197 26.86 -21.78 4.97
CA SER A 197 27.66 -22.49 5.98
C SER A 197 26.89 -22.87 7.23
N THR A 198 25.79 -22.17 7.52
CA THR A 198 25.01 -22.30 8.75
C THR A 198 23.91 -23.36 8.61
N TYR A 199 23.62 -23.82 7.38
CA TYR A 199 22.64 -24.86 7.11
C TYR A 199 23.31 -26.22 6.93
N ARG A 200 23.07 -27.13 7.86
CA ARG A 200 23.41 -28.54 7.67
C ARG A 200 22.39 -29.18 6.74
N ARG A 201 22.87 -29.64 5.58
CA ARG A 201 22.13 -30.58 4.74
C ARG A 201 22.10 -31.92 5.47
N TYR A 202 20.92 -32.30 5.97
CA TYR A 202 20.65 -33.68 6.34
C TYR A 202 20.36 -34.43 5.04
N TYR A 203 21.35 -35.18 4.57
CA TYR A 203 21.18 -36.21 3.55
C TYR A 203 21.06 -37.57 4.24
#